data_AF-A0A2N5CUD7-F1
#
_entry.id   AF-A0A2N5CUD7-F1
#
_cell.length_a   1.000
_cell.length_b   1.000
_cell.length_c   1.000
_cell.angle_alpha   90.00
_cell.angle_beta   90.00
_cell.angle_gamma   90.00
#
_symmetry.space_group_name_H-M   'P 1'
#
loop_
_entity.id
_entity.type
_entity.pdbx_description
1 polymer ?
#
loop_
_entity_poly.entity_id
_entity_poly.type
_entity_poly.pdbx_seq_one_letter_code
_entity_poly.pdbx_strand_id
1 'polypeptide(L)'
;MLMLGADAAVAQEPAPPPLWSGTSGLAPTLVSKKVGVVQPGETYEKAIKKPTRTARLTAEHSFSYGPETFTIPAGTPFYGAQFLAIPRVGSGPAPVRRKDDIHWCSAAKEKPVVCFRWTAGKVERASAGGFMILSRSPSGQWIEDRPPALKEQVVEIDPPYEQSQTLKAVTEEGVVVATLIKQGSGDWGYDTPVKWGVKAALVSGGYVVFEPVRDAAGALTAARVTPAKP
;
A
#
# COMPACT_ATOMS: atom_id res chain seq x y z
N MET A 1 -35.52 22.68 36.72
CA MET A 1 -34.29 23.35 36.26
C MET A 1 -33.24 22.27 36.04
N LEU A 2 -32.69 22.17 34.82
CA LEU A 2 -31.57 21.29 34.41
C LEU A 2 -30.31 21.59 35.26
N MET A 3 -29.27 20.75 35.46
CA MET A 3 -28.50 19.83 34.60
C MET A 3 -27.88 18.69 35.45
N LEU A 4 -27.82 17.42 35.03
CA LEU A 4 -26.85 16.75 34.12
C LEU A 4 -25.37 16.88 34.55
N GLY A 5 -24.78 15.72 34.89
CA GLY A 5 -23.35 15.54 35.14
C GLY A 5 -23.03 14.06 35.36
N ALA A 6 -23.39 13.21 34.40
CA ALA A 6 -22.81 11.88 34.32
C ALA A 6 -21.38 12.06 33.80
N ASP A 7 -20.39 11.80 34.65
CA ASP A 7 -19.00 11.67 34.23
C ASP A 7 -18.94 10.60 33.14
N ALA A 8 -18.74 11.05 31.91
CA ALA A 8 -18.40 10.18 30.81
C ALA A 8 -17.06 9.55 31.17
N ALA A 9 -17.09 8.27 31.54
CA ALA A 9 -15.89 7.45 31.60
C ALA A 9 -15.20 7.59 30.24
N VAL A 10 -14.09 8.31 30.23
CA VAL A 10 -13.22 8.42 29.06
C VAL A 10 -12.78 7.00 28.76
N ALA A 11 -13.32 6.43 27.67
CA ALA A 11 -12.91 5.12 27.18
C ALA A 11 -11.40 5.19 26.98
N GLN A 12 -10.66 4.51 27.84
CA GLN A 12 -9.22 4.41 27.74
C GLN A 12 -8.95 3.68 26.43
N GLU A 13 -8.46 4.40 25.41
CA GLU A 13 -8.02 3.77 24.18
C GLU A 13 -7.06 2.64 24.55
N PRO A 14 -7.30 1.40 24.09
CA PRO A 14 -6.41 0.29 24.38
C PRO A 14 -5.00 0.69 23.97
N ALA A 15 -4.03 0.41 24.85
CA ALA A 15 -2.63 0.74 24.59
C ALA A 15 -2.26 0.24 23.18
N PRO A 16 -1.68 1.09 22.33
CA PRO A 16 -1.29 0.68 21.00
C PRO A 16 -0.38 -0.54 21.12
N PRO A 17 -0.54 -1.55 20.25
CA PRO A 17 0.27 -2.76 20.32
C PRO A 17 1.76 -2.38 20.31
N PRO A 18 2.62 -3.14 21.03
CA PRO A 18 4.04 -2.85 21.10
C PRO A 18 4.62 -2.69 19.69
N LEU A 19 5.56 -1.76 19.52
CA LEU A 19 6.26 -1.45 18.25
C LEU A 19 7.00 -2.67 17.62
N TRP A 20 6.89 -3.86 18.21
CA TRP A 20 7.59 -5.10 17.92
C TRP A 20 6.64 -6.25 17.51
N SER A 21 5.32 -6.05 17.54
CA SER A 21 4.37 -7.10 17.13
C SER A 21 4.44 -7.28 15.61
N GLY A 22 4.95 -8.44 15.19
CA GLY A 22 5.47 -8.77 13.85
C GLY A 22 4.47 -8.85 12.69
N THR A 23 3.30 -8.21 12.78
CA THR A 23 2.41 -8.06 11.63
C THR A 23 2.68 -6.70 10.98
N SER A 24 3.67 -6.64 10.09
CA SER A 24 3.92 -5.47 9.23
C SER A 24 3.80 -5.87 7.76
N GLY A 25 3.02 -5.09 7.01
CA GLY A 25 2.80 -5.30 5.58
C GLY A 25 1.64 -4.45 5.06
N LEU A 26 1.43 -4.50 3.75
CA LEU A 26 0.19 -4.07 3.13
C LEU A 26 -0.65 -5.30 2.88
N ALA A 27 -1.33 -5.77 3.91
CA ALA A 27 -2.32 -6.81 3.70
C ALA A 27 -3.55 -6.16 3.03
N PRO A 28 -4.07 -6.74 1.94
CA PRO A 28 -5.39 -6.35 1.50
C PRO A 28 -6.38 -6.65 2.64
N THR A 29 -7.10 -5.62 3.07
CA THR A 29 -8.06 -5.69 4.17
C THR A 29 -9.49 -5.91 3.70
N LEU A 30 -9.74 -5.58 2.43
CA LEU A 30 -10.98 -5.87 1.74
C LEU A 30 -10.63 -6.28 0.31
N VAL A 31 -11.12 -7.43 -0.14
CA VAL A 31 -10.93 -7.92 -1.51
C VAL A 31 -12.30 -8.29 -2.08
N SER A 32 -12.63 -7.69 -3.22
CA SER A 32 -13.69 -8.18 -4.10
C SER A 32 -13.02 -8.80 -5.32
N LYS A 33 -13.37 -10.05 -5.63
CA LYS A 33 -12.78 -10.80 -6.74
C LYS A 33 -13.88 -11.55 -7.49
N LYS A 34 -13.90 -11.38 -8.81
CA LYS A 34 -14.73 -12.12 -9.76
C LYS A 34 -13.88 -13.19 -10.44
N VAL A 35 -14.36 -14.43 -10.41
CA VAL A 35 -13.81 -15.57 -11.16
C VAL A 35 -14.91 -16.01 -12.13
N GLY A 36 -14.54 -16.39 -13.36
CA GLY A 36 -15.49 -16.69 -14.44
C GLY A 36 -15.33 -15.75 -15.63
N VAL A 37 -16.40 -15.56 -16.40
CA VAL A 37 -16.37 -14.72 -17.61
C VAL A 37 -16.36 -13.24 -17.23
N VAL A 38 -15.42 -12.51 -17.81
CA VAL A 38 -15.25 -11.06 -17.66
C VAL A 38 -15.20 -10.39 -19.01
N GLN A 39 -15.91 -9.27 -19.14
CA GLN A 39 -16.00 -8.47 -20.37
C GLN A 39 -15.07 -7.25 -20.31
N PRO A 40 -14.67 -6.68 -21.45
CA PRO A 40 -14.05 -5.36 -21.48
C PRO A 40 -14.89 -4.32 -20.72
N GLY A 41 -14.23 -3.54 -19.86
CA GLY A 41 -14.84 -2.57 -18.94
C GLY A 41 -15.17 -3.13 -17.56
N GLU A 42 -15.17 -4.46 -17.35
CA GLU A 42 -15.48 -5.04 -16.05
C GLU A 42 -14.26 -5.09 -15.12
N THR A 43 -14.44 -4.53 -13.92
CA THR A 43 -13.51 -4.72 -12.80
C THR A 43 -13.68 -6.11 -12.23
N TYR A 44 -12.65 -6.94 -12.36
CA TYR A 44 -12.67 -8.32 -11.87
C TYR A 44 -11.95 -8.48 -10.53
N GLU A 45 -11.15 -7.50 -10.13
CA GLU A 45 -10.58 -7.46 -8.79
C GLU A 45 -10.50 -6.03 -8.27
N LYS A 46 -10.84 -5.86 -6.98
CA LYS A 46 -10.65 -4.63 -6.23
C LYS A 46 -10.14 -4.99 -4.84
N ALA A 47 -9.05 -4.36 -4.43
CA ALA A 47 -8.43 -4.56 -3.13
C ALA A 47 -8.20 -3.22 -2.43
N ILE A 48 -8.64 -3.10 -1.18
CA ILE A 48 -8.25 -2.01 -0.29
C ILE A 48 -7.08 -2.49 0.54
N LYS A 49 -5.91 -1.87 0.39
CA LYS A 49 -4.75 -2.17 1.25
C LYS A 49 -4.69 -1.13 2.35
N LYS A 50 -4.54 -1.58 3.59
CA LYS A 50 -4.23 -0.70 4.72
C LYS A 50 -2.84 -1.07 5.21
N PRO A 51 -2.03 -0.10 5.66
CA PRO A 51 -0.81 -0.42 6.38
C PRO A 51 -1.21 -1.19 7.63
N THR A 52 -0.50 -2.27 7.94
CA THR A 52 -0.76 -3.00 9.19
C THR A 52 -0.31 -2.20 10.42
N ARG A 53 0.52 -1.16 10.23
CA ARG A 53 1.02 -0.30 11.31
C ARG A 53 0.92 1.17 10.95
N THR A 54 0.43 1.96 11.90
CA THR A 54 0.25 3.40 11.78
C THR A 54 0.74 4.10 13.03
N ALA A 55 1.15 5.36 12.86
CA ALA A 55 1.67 6.20 13.92
C ALA A 55 1.23 7.65 13.70
N ARG A 56 1.44 8.49 14.70
CA ARG A 56 1.53 9.94 14.49
C ARG A 56 2.81 10.49 15.06
N LEU A 57 3.19 11.63 14.52
CA LEU A 57 4.25 12.45 15.04
C LEU A 57 3.79 13.12 16.36
N THR A 58 4.55 13.00 17.44
CA THR A 58 4.20 13.58 18.76
C THR A 58 4.79 14.97 18.98
N ALA A 59 5.75 15.39 18.16
CA ALA A 59 6.40 16.70 18.19
C ALA A 59 6.81 17.08 16.78
N GLU A 60 6.86 18.38 16.47
CA GLU A 60 7.26 18.83 15.14
C GLU A 60 8.62 18.27 14.72
N HIS A 61 8.74 17.96 13.43
CA HIS A 61 9.99 17.47 12.86
C HIS A 61 10.38 18.31 11.65
N SER A 62 11.39 19.15 11.85
CA SER A 62 12.02 19.92 10.79
C SER A 62 13.19 19.15 10.18
N PHE A 63 13.30 19.20 8.86
CA PHE A 63 14.38 18.63 8.05
C PHE A 63 14.70 19.55 6.87
N SER A 64 15.91 19.45 6.33
CA SER A 64 16.34 20.25 5.18
C SER A 64 16.36 19.42 3.89
N TYR A 65 15.96 20.01 2.77
CA TYR A 65 16.07 19.42 1.43
C TYR A 65 16.69 20.46 0.49
N GLY A 66 17.97 20.30 0.20
CA GLY A 66 18.75 21.35 -0.46
C GLY A 66 18.82 22.60 0.42
N PRO A 67 18.59 23.81 -0.12
CA PRO A 67 18.63 25.06 0.65
C PRO A 67 17.35 25.30 1.49
N GLU A 68 16.30 24.51 1.29
CA GLU A 68 14.99 24.71 1.91
C GLU A 68 14.85 23.88 3.19
N THR A 69 14.18 24.45 4.20
CA THR A 69 13.82 23.74 5.44
C THR A 69 12.32 23.53 5.47
N PHE A 70 11.91 22.30 5.74
CA PHE A 70 10.52 21.87 5.84
C PHE A 70 10.22 21.45 7.26
N THR A 71 9.01 21.74 7.74
CA THR A 71 8.53 21.30 9.06
C THR A 71 7.30 20.45 8.90
N ILE A 72 7.33 19.26 9.50
CA ILE A 72 6.18 18.38 9.62
C ILE A 72 5.51 18.70 10.95
N PRO A 73 4.23 19.11 10.97
CA PRO A 73 3.55 19.48 12.20
C PRO A 73 3.34 18.24 13.08
N ALA A 74 3.30 18.46 14.40
CA ALA A 74 2.86 17.44 15.35
C ALA A 74 1.44 16.96 14.99
N GLY A 75 1.12 15.70 15.30
CA GLY A 75 -0.13 15.06 14.93
C GLY A 75 -0.18 14.49 13.51
N THR A 76 0.81 14.80 12.66
CA THR A 76 0.88 14.27 11.28
C THR A 76 0.87 12.74 11.30
N PRO A 77 -0.02 12.11 10.51
CA PRO A 77 -0.08 10.66 10.44
C PRO A 77 1.09 10.07 9.64
N PHE A 78 1.56 8.91 10.09
CA PHE A 78 2.59 8.09 9.48
C PHE A 78 2.09 6.66 9.31
N TYR A 79 2.55 6.01 8.25
CA TYR A 79 2.26 4.60 7.99
C TYR A 79 3.56 3.83 7.83
N GLY A 80 3.60 2.63 8.40
CA GLY A 80 4.70 1.69 8.24
C GLY A 80 4.50 0.87 6.98
N ALA A 81 5.41 1.00 6.02
CA ALA A 81 5.52 0.13 4.85
C ALA A 81 6.76 -0.74 4.98
N GLN A 82 6.61 -2.05 4.78
CA GLN A 82 7.74 -2.96 4.70
C GLN A 82 8.05 -3.26 3.23
N PHE A 83 9.27 -2.97 2.83
CA PHE A 83 9.84 -3.47 1.59
C PHE A 83 10.63 -4.71 1.95
N LEU A 84 10.07 -5.88 1.67
CA LEU A 84 10.81 -7.13 1.85
C LEU A 84 12.08 -7.04 1.00
N ALA A 85 13.24 -6.98 1.66
CA ALA A 85 14.42 -7.61 1.08
C ALA A 85 14.08 -9.09 1.00
N ILE A 86 13.56 -9.54 -0.15
CA ILE A 86 13.19 -10.94 -0.37
C ILE A 86 14.46 -11.76 -0.10
N PRO A 87 14.50 -12.58 0.96
CA PRO A 87 15.63 -13.46 1.19
C PRO A 87 15.71 -14.40 -0.01
N ARG A 88 16.89 -14.52 -0.64
CA ARG A 88 17.07 -15.45 -1.77
C ARG A 88 16.69 -16.86 -1.32
N VAL A 89 16.05 -17.63 -2.22
CA VAL A 89 15.71 -19.05 -1.96
C VAL A 89 16.98 -19.78 -1.48
N GLY A 90 16.91 -20.39 -0.30
CA GLY A 90 18.04 -21.08 0.35
C GLY A 90 18.70 -20.32 1.52
N SER A 91 18.32 -19.06 1.76
CA SER A 91 18.62 -18.42 3.05
C SER A 91 17.67 -18.98 4.12
N GLY A 92 18.20 -19.26 5.31
CA GLY A 92 17.50 -19.95 6.40
C GLY A 92 16.22 -19.26 6.91
N PRO A 93 15.72 -19.62 8.11
CA PRO A 93 14.47 -19.05 8.62
C PRO A 93 14.48 -17.52 8.54
N ALA A 94 13.39 -16.94 8.03
CA ALA A 94 13.29 -15.50 7.83
C ALA A 94 13.64 -14.78 9.14
N PRO A 95 14.53 -13.77 9.12
CA PRO A 95 14.98 -13.11 10.34
C PRO A 95 13.78 -12.53 11.10
N VAL A 96 13.84 -12.61 12.43
CA VAL A 96 12.87 -11.97 13.32
C VAL A 96 12.82 -10.48 12.96
N ARG A 97 11.66 -10.02 12.48
CA ARG A 97 11.50 -8.67 11.92
C ARG A 97 11.76 -7.62 13.00
N ARG A 98 12.67 -6.68 12.72
CA ARG A 98 13.02 -5.60 13.64
C ARG A 98 12.41 -4.28 13.18
N LYS A 99 12.41 -3.26 14.06
CA LYS A 99 11.88 -1.91 13.75
C LYS A 99 12.60 -1.26 12.55
N ASP A 100 13.85 -1.62 12.32
CA ASP A 100 14.72 -1.23 11.21
C ASP A 100 14.24 -1.68 9.82
N ASP A 101 13.41 -2.73 9.75
CA ASP A 101 12.87 -3.22 8.47
C ASP A 101 11.61 -2.46 8.00
N ILE A 102 11.18 -1.44 8.75
CA ILE A 102 9.97 -0.64 8.47
C ILE A 102 10.36 0.76 7.99
N HIS A 103 9.83 1.14 6.84
CA HIS A 103 9.86 2.51 6.38
C HIS A 103 8.60 3.24 6.85
N TRP A 104 8.78 4.27 7.67
CA TRP A 104 7.71 5.12 8.15
C TRP A 104 7.59 6.34 7.27
N CYS A 105 6.49 6.46 6.53
CA CYS A 105 6.29 7.56 5.62
C CYS A 105 5.12 8.45 6.06
N SER A 106 5.25 9.76 5.85
CA SER A 106 4.20 10.72 6.19
C SER A 106 3.01 10.56 5.24
N ALA A 107 1.80 10.60 5.79
CA ALA A 107 0.55 10.57 5.02
C ALA A 107 0.09 11.98 4.57
N ALA A 108 0.88 13.02 4.83
CA ALA A 108 0.57 14.39 4.45
C ALA A 108 0.30 14.51 2.94
N LYS A 109 -0.83 15.16 2.61
CA LYS A 109 -1.27 15.43 1.23
C LYS A 109 -0.44 16.54 0.56
N GLU A 110 0.24 17.36 1.37
CA GLU A 110 1.02 18.50 0.95
C GLU A 110 2.51 18.12 0.88
N LYS A 111 3.15 18.45 -0.24
CA LYS A 111 4.54 18.10 -0.50
C LYS A 111 5.47 18.91 0.43
N PRO A 112 6.64 18.36 0.79
CA PRO A 112 7.18 17.06 0.41
C PRO A 112 6.73 15.92 1.34
N VAL A 113 6.42 14.77 0.74
CA VAL A 113 6.25 13.52 1.50
C VAL A 113 7.62 12.97 1.85
N VAL A 114 7.76 12.50 3.08
CA VAL A 114 9.02 12.02 3.64
C VAL A 114 8.88 10.59 4.13
N CYS A 115 9.94 9.80 4.01
CA CYS A 115 10.05 8.47 4.59
C CYS A 115 11.27 8.39 5.51
N PHE A 116 11.14 7.68 6.62
CA PHE A 116 12.21 7.40 7.57
C PHE A 116 12.44 5.90 7.66
N ARG A 117 13.71 5.50 7.78
CA ARG A 117 14.09 4.13 8.15
C ARG A 117 15.09 4.17 9.30
N TRP A 118 15.06 3.12 10.11
CA TRP A 118 16.06 2.90 11.15
C TRP A 118 17.04 1.89 10.57
N THR A 119 18.34 2.16 10.70
CA THR A 119 19.39 1.20 10.37
C THR A 119 20.21 0.94 11.62
N ALA A 120 21.21 0.06 11.55
CA ALA A 120 22.09 -0.22 12.67
C ALA A 120 22.88 1.05 13.07
N GLY A 121 22.35 1.78 14.06
CA GLY A 121 23.01 2.93 14.69
C GLY A 121 22.54 4.31 14.23
N LYS A 122 21.69 4.44 13.21
CA LYS A 122 21.22 5.75 12.72
C LYS A 122 19.81 5.70 12.15
N VAL A 123 19.19 6.88 12.07
CA VAL A 123 17.96 7.10 11.31
C VAL A 123 18.33 7.74 10.00
N GLU A 124 17.68 7.30 8.94
CA GLU A 124 17.85 7.89 7.63
C GLU A 124 16.50 8.34 7.09
N ARG A 125 16.53 9.44 6.35
CA ARG A 125 15.41 10.04 5.67
C ARG A 125 15.61 9.95 4.17
N ALA A 126 14.53 9.69 3.45
CA ALA A 126 14.46 9.94 2.02
C ALA A 126 13.31 10.90 1.75
N SER A 127 13.52 11.87 0.85
CA SER A 127 12.38 12.46 0.16
C SER A 127 11.74 11.36 -0.67
N ALA A 128 10.43 11.23 -0.59
CA ALA A 128 9.71 10.33 -1.46
C ALA A 128 9.20 11.15 -2.65
N GLY A 129 10.04 11.24 -3.69
CA GLY A 129 9.58 11.63 -5.03
C GLY A 129 8.86 10.45 -5.67
N GLY A 130 7.61 10.63 -6.09
CA GLY A 130 6.79 9.55 -6.65
C GLY A 130 5.38 9.50 -6.06
N PHE A 131 4.43 9.05 -6.86
CA PHE A 131 3.03 9.45 -6.78
C PHE A 131 2.17 8.68 -5.75
N MET A 132 2.64 7.61 -5.09
CA MET A 132 1.79 6.72 -4.28
C MET A 132 2.39 6.31 -2.92
N ILE A 133 1.89 6.91 -1.83
CA ILE A 133 2.18 6.68 -0.41
C ILE A 133 2.53 5.20 -0.05
N LEU A 134 1.79 4.19 -0.49
CA LEU A 134 2.01 2.78 -0.06
C LEU A 134 2.86 1.92 -1.02
N SER A 135 3.09 2.39 -2.25
CA SER A 135 3.94 1.70 -3.24
C SER A 135 5.18 2.51 -3.61
N ARG A 136 5.46 3.58 -2.86
CA ARG A 136 6.74 4.29 -2.90
C ARG A 136 7.82 3.33 -2.43
N SER A 137 8.43 2.60 -3.36
CA SER A 137 9.84 2.27 -3.15
C SER A 137 10.52 3.61 -2.84
N PRO A 138 11.25 3.74 -1.73
CA PRO A 138 12.04 4.93 -1.47
C PRO A 138 13.09 5.03 -2.58
N SER A 139 12.70 5.67 -3.68
CA SER A 139 13.51 5.90 -4.87
C SER A 139 14.18 7.23 -4.65
N GLY A 140 15.18 7.22 -3.77
CA GLY A 140 15.91 8.40 -3.37
C GLY A 140 17.18 8.02 -2.62
N GLN A 141 18.10 8.98 -2.53
CA GLN A 141 19.22 8.86 -1.62
C GLN A 141 18.71 8.94 -0.18
N TRP A 142 19.05 7.94 0.61
CA TRP A 142 18.84 7.96 2.05
C TRP A 142 19.94 8.79 2.68
N ILE A 143 19.55 9.83 3.40
CA ILE A 143 20.45 10.75 4.08
C ILE A 143 20.24 10.56 5.57
N GLU A 144 21.32 10.57 6.35
CA GLU A 144 21.23 10.50 7.81
C GLU A 144 20.42 11.69 8.36
N ASP A 145 19.52 11.40 9.29
CA ASP A 145 18.64 12.39 9.90
C ASP A 145 18.41 12.04 11.38
N ARG A 146 17.87 12.99 12.13
CA ARG A 146 17.48 12.76 13.52
C ARG A 146 16.20 11.91 13.57
N PRO A 147 16.02 11.06 14.60
CA PRO A 147 14.81 10.26 14.75
C PRO A 147 13.57 11.17 14.90
N PRO A 148 12.50 10.98 14.10
CA PRO A 148 11.22 11.62 14.36
C PRO A 148 10.57 10.99 15.60
N ALA A 149 9.86 11.81 16.38
CA ALA A 149 9.13 11.37 17.56
C ALA A 149 7.81 10.70 17.16
N LEU A 150 7.86 9.43 16.75
CA LEU A 150 6.69 8.66 16.32
C LEU A 150 6.08 7.87 17.50
N LYS A 151 4.75 7.98 17.66
CA LYS A 151 3.96 7.13 18.55
C LYS A 151 2.95 6.35 17.72
N GLU A 152 3.06 5.02 17.76
CA GLU A 152 2.10 4.13 17.12
C GLU A 152 0.71 4.31 17.69
N GLN A 153 -0.26 4.35 16.78
CA GLN A 153 -1.68 4.48 17.07
C GLN A 153 -2.44 4.13 15.80
N VAL A 154 -3.67 3.62 15.93
CA VAL A 154 -4.50 3.31 14.77
C VAL A 154 -4.92 4.63 14.11
N VAL A 155 -4.46 4.85 12.88
CA VAL A 155 -4.87 6.00 12.06
C VAL A 155 -5.43 5.47 10.76
N GLU A 156 -6.64 5.87 10.41
CA GLU A 156 -7.17 5.55 9.09
C GLU A 156 -6.47 6.37 8.00
N ILE A 157 -6.13 5.72 6.89
CA ILE A 157 -5.72 6.44 5.69
C ILE A 157 -6.99 6.88 4.97
N ASP A 158 -7.17 8.19 4.81
CA ASP A 158 -8.31 8.78 4.13
C ASP A 158 -7.89 9.71 2.95
N PRO A 159 -8.28 9.38 1.70
CA PRO A 159 -8.99 8.17 1.27
C PRO A 159 -8.11 6.90 1.33
N PRO A 160 -8.73 5.72 1.48
CA PRO A 160 -8.00 4.46 1.60
C PRO A 160 -7.20 4.16 0.34
N TYR A 161 -6.11 3.41 0.49
CA TYR A 161 -5.35 2.92 -0.66
C TYR A 161 -6.12 1.81 -1.36
N GLU A 162 -6.62 2.12 -2.54
CA GLU A 162 -7.40 1.21 -3.35
C GLU A 162 -6.60 0.83 -4.60
N GLN A 163 -6.56 -0.45 -4.92
CA GLN A 163 -6.11 -0.93 -6.22
C GLN A 163 -7.23 -1.74 -6.87
N SER A 164 -7.47 -1.54 -8.15
CA SER A 164 -8.43 -2.33 -8.91
C SER A 164 -7.85 -2.76 -10.25
N GLN A 165 -8.25 -3.93 -10.71
CA GLN A 165 -7.93 -4.45 -12.04
C GLN A 165 -9.21 -4.60 -12.86
N THR A 166 -9.19 -3.98 -14.03
CA THR A 166 -10.28 -3.96 -14.99
C THR A 166 -9.79 -4.59 -16.29
N LEU A 167 -10.60 -5.48 -16.86
CA LEU A 167 -10.31 -5.98 -18.20
C LEU A 167 -10.57 -4.82 -19.18
N LYS A 168 -9.52 -4.32 -19.85
CA LYS A 168 -9.64 -3.18 -20.77
C LYS A 168 -9.96 -3.63 -22.19
N ALA A 169 -9.31 -4.68 -22.66
CA ALA A 169 -9.49 -5.21 -24.00
C ALA A 169 -9.18 -6.71 -24.05
N VAL A 170 -9.74 -7.38 -25.04
CA VAL A 170 -9.45 -8.77 -25.44
C VAL A 170 -8.92 -8.73 -26.87
N THR A 171 -7.80 -9.40 -27.12
CA THR A 171 -7.12 -9.50 -28.42
C THR A 171 -6.80 -10.95 -28.75
N GLU A 172 -6.44 -11.23 -29.99
CA GLU A 172 -6.07 -12.59 -30.38
C GLU A 172 -4.84 -13.10 -29.61
N GLU A 173 -3.91 -12.22 -29.21
CA GLU A 173 -2.72 -12.62 -28.42
C GLU A 173 -2.99 -12.72 -26.91
N GLY A 174 -4.04 -12.10 -26.39
CA GLY A 174 -4.27 -12.04 -24.95
C GLY A 174 -5.32 -11.03 -24.49
N VAL A 175 -5.10 -10.49 -23.30
CA VAL A 175 -5.92 -9.43 -22.71
C VAL A 175 -5.06 -8.22 -22.36
N VAL A 176 -5.68 -7.05 -22.31
CA VAL A 176 -5.10 -5.86 -21.68
C VAL A 176 -5.81 -5.63 -20.36
N VAL A 177 -5.05 -5.64 -19.27
CA VAL A 177 -5.56 -5.34 -17.92
C VAL A 177 -5.17 -3.92 -17.56
N ALA A 178 -6.16 -3.08 -17.27
CA ALA A 178 -5.93 -1.78 -16.65
C ALA A 178 -5.84 -1.96 -15.14
N THR A 179 -4.73 -1.56 -14.54
CA THR A 179 -4.61 -1.45 -13.08
C THR A 179 -4.77 0.01 -12.70
N LEU A 180 -5.76 0.31 -11.85
CA LEU A 180 -5.99 1.64 -11.28
C LEU A 180 -5.63 1.62 -9.81
N ILE A 181 -4.99 2.69 -9.36
CA ILE A 181 -4.56 2.88 -7.98
C ILE A 181 -5.05 4.25 -7.52
N LYS A 182 -5.84 4.27 -6.45
CA LYS A 182 -6.34 5.50 -5.84
C LYS A 182 -5.69 5.69 -4.48
N GLN A 183 -5.13 6.88 -4.28
CA GLN A 183 -4.48 7.22 -3.03
C GLN A 183 -4.44 8.73 -2.80
N GLY A 184 -5.03 9.19 -1.70
CA GLY A 184 -5.06 10.63 -1.44
C GLY A 184 -5.86 11.36 -2.50
N SER A 185 -5.32 12.46 -3.02
CA SER A 185 -5.88 13.23 -4.13
C SER A 185 -5.43 12.77 -5.52
N GLY A 186 -4.65 11.69 -5.62
CA GLY A 186 -4.09 11.20 -6.87
C GLY A 186 -4.69 9.87 -7.31
N ASP A 187 -5.07 9.81 -8.58
CA ASP A 187 -5.39 8.57 -9.29
C ASP A 187 -4.26 8.26 -10.27
N TRP A 188 -3.75 7.03 -10.25
CA TRP A 188 -2.75 6.54 -11.18
C TRP A 188 -3.20 5.24 -11.82
N GLY A 189 -2.77 5.00 -13.05
CA GLY A 189 -3.10 3.76 -13.74
C GLY A 189 -2.11 3.41 -14.82
N TYR A 190 -2.08 2.12 -15.14
CA TYR A 190 -1.24 1.57 -16.21
C TYR A 190 -1.93 0.36 -16.82
N ASP A 191 -1.66 0.14 -18.09
CA ASP A 191 -2.14 -1.01 -18.83
C ASP A 191 -1.04 -2.08 -18.88
N THR A 192 -1.42 -3.33 -18.64
CA THR A 192 -0.53 -4.48 -18.76
C THR A 192 -1.10 -5.47 -19.78
N PRO A 193 -0.39 -5.74 -20.90
CA PRO A 193 -0.75 -6.83 -21.78
C PRO A 193 -0.41 -8.18 -21.12
N VAL A 194 -1.35 -9.12 -21.16
CA VAL A 194 -1.22 -10.46 -20.60
C VAL A 194 -1.57 -11.46 -21.69
N LYS A 195 -0.64 -12.35 -22.04
CA LYS A 195 -0.89 -13.41 -23.02
C LYS A 195 -1.83 -14.48 -22.46
N TRP A 196 -2.58 -15.14 -23.34
CA TRP A 196 -3.42 -16.28 -22.95
C TRP A 196 -2.62 -17.37 -22.23
N GLY A 197 -3.22 -17.99 -21.21
CA GLY A 197 -2.59 -19.08 -20.45
C GLY A 197 -1.46 -18.65 -19.49
N VAL A 198 -1.02 -17.38 -19.54
CA VAL A 198 0.06 -16.87 -18.69
C VAL A 198 -0.49 -16.38 -17.35
N LYS A 199 0.23 -16.68 -16.27
CA LYS A 199 -0.08 -16.19 -14.93
C LYS A 199 0.01 -14.66 -14.89
N ALA A 200 -1.10 -13.98 -14.60
CA ALA A 200 -1.16 -12.56 -14.29
C ALA A 200 -1.26 -12.35 -12.78
N ALA A 201 -0.51 -11.37 -12.25
CA ALA A 201 -0.52 -11.06 -10.83
C ALA A 201 -1.80 -10.32 -10.44
N LEU A 202 -2.38 -10.73 -9.31
CA LEU A 202 -3.52 -10.07 -8.67
C LEU A 202 -3.07 -8.94 -7.76
N VAL A 203 -3.89 -7.89 -7.62
CA VAL A 203 -3.59 -6.79 -6.70
C VAL A 203 -3.67 -7.22 -5.24
N SER A 204 -4.46 -8.25 -4.92
CA SER A 204 -4.50 -8.86 -3.57
C SER A 204 -3.35 -9.83 -3.29
N GLY A 205 -2.52 -10.16 -4.29
CA GLY A 205 -1.53 -11.22 -4.22
C GLY A 205 -2.02 -12.53 -4.82
N GLY A 206 -1.07 -13.36 -5.30
CA GLY A 206 -1.37 -14.56 -6.07
C GLY A 206 -1.55 -14.25 -7.56
N TYR A 207 -2.08 -15.24 -8.30
CA TYR A 207 -2.13 -15.20 -9.75
C TYR A 207 -3.45 -15.71 -10.32
N VAL A 208 -3.82 -15.20 -11.49
CA VAL A 208 -4.90 -15.73 -12.34
C VAL A 208 -4.37 -16.08 -13.72
N VAL A 209 -5.14 -16.87 -14.45
CA VAL A 209 -4.94 -17.13 -15.87
C VAL A 209 -6.18 -16.66 -16.62
N PHE A 210 -5.93 -16.09 -17.80
CA PHE A 210 -6.98 -15.71 -18.75
C PHE A 210 -7.05 -16.73 -19.87
N GLU A 211 -8.28 -17.11 -20.25
CA GLU A 211 -8.59 -17.95 -21.40
C GLU A 211 -9.58 -17.23 -22.32
N PRO A 212 -9.48 -17.40 -23.65
CA PRO A 212 -10.36 -16.72 -24.59
C PRO A 212 -11.80 -17.24 -24.48
N VAL A 213 -12.77 -16.34 -24.53
CA VAL A 213 -14.18 -16.68 -24.68
C VAL A 213 -14.66 -16.10 -26.01
N ARG A 214 -15.11 -16.99 -26.88
CA ARG A 214 -15.63 -16.65 -28.21
C ARG A 214 -17.15 -16.76 -28.23
N ASP A 215 -17.78 -15.91 -29.01
CA ASP A 215 -19.21 -16.02 -29.31
C ASP A 215 -19.49 -17.14 -30.33
N ALA A 216 -20.77 -17.30 -30.69
CA ALA A 216 -21.18 -18.31 -31.67
C ALA A 216 -20.62 -18.06 -33.09
N ALA A 217 -20.24 -16.82 -33.41
CA ALA A 217 -19.60 -16.46 -34.67
C ALA A 217 -18.07 -16.67 -34.65
N GLY A 218 -17.51 -17.11 -33.50
CA GLY A 218 -16.08 -17.31 -33.30
C GLY A 218 -15.32 -16.02 -32.95
N ALA A 219 -16.01 -14.89 -32.81
CA ALA A 219 -15.39 -13.63 -32.44
C ALA A 219 -15.04 -13.64 -30.95
N LEU A 220 -13.85 -13.14 -30.63
CA LEU A 220 -13.38 -13.01 -29.26
C LEU A 220 -14.14 -11.85 -28.59
N THR A 221 -14.93 -12.16 -27.56
CA THR A 221 -15.80 -11.18 -26.90
C THR A 221 -15.41 -10.93 -25.46
N ALA A 222 -14.84 -11.94 -24.79
CA ALA A 222 -14.58 -11.91 -23.36
C ALA A 222 -13.36 -12.75 -22.99
N ALA A 223 -12.98 -12.68 -21.72
CA ALA A 223 -12.00 -13.59 -21.15
C ALA A 223 -12.61 -14.37 -19.99
N ARG A 224 -12.18 -15.62 -19.81
CA ARG A 224 -12.45 -16.39 -18.60
C ARG A 224 -11.26 -16.23 -17.66
N VAL A 225 -11.52 -15.70 -16.47
CA VAL A 225 -10.55 -15.58 -15.38
C VAL A 225 -10.65 -16.81 -14.49
N THR A 226 -9.55 -17.53 -14.31
CA THR A 226 -9.44 -18.66 -13.37
C THR A 226 -8.29 -18.45 -12.40
N PRO A 227 -8.38 -18.94 -11.15
CA PRO A 227 -7.24 -18.96 -10.24
C PRO A 227 -6.09 -19.78 -10.85
N ALA A 228 -4.87 -19.23 -10.85
CA ALA A 228 -3.71 -20.01 -11.22
C ALA A 228 -3.41 -21.03 -10.11
N LYS A 229 -3.04 -22.27 -10.48
CA LYS A 229 -2.49 -23.23 -9.52
C LYS A 229 -1.20 -22.64 -8.89
N PRO A 230 -0.92 -22.93 -7.61
CA PRO A 230 0.33 -22.53 -6.95
C PRO A 230 1.55 -22.81 -7.84
#